data_AF-A0A5B9GLQ4-F1
#
_entry.id   AF-A0A5B9GLQ4-F1
#
_cell.length_a   1.000
_cell.length_b   1.000
_cell.length_c   1.000
_cell.angle_alpha   90.00
_cell.angle_beta   90.00
_cell.angle_gamma   90.00
#
_symmetry.space_group_name_H-M   'P 1'
#
loop_
_entity.id
_entity.type
_entity.pdbx_description
1 polymer ?
#
loop_
_entity_poly.entity_id
_entity_poly.type
_entity_poly.pdbx_seq_one_letter_code
_entity_poly.pdbx_strand_id
1 'polypeptide(L)'
;MTNADVKTAYPNQYYGKYDSTSGFLIIPAFDIWNGVNSNGQSINDISTLPVASDMIALTAAQMSLIQYGTNTGYLNIPVDTASKSLKYPDRYYCDESTPAAFYDMWGFSRIPTISNTLHAVVTNAWDARMASALTGFKQQVWDKSSNQLVDYVPPVVVIPLKTRAATALASARTYVNNNYTILNEPTPDAWVAYLKALMSIANGSDTTSTALPVAPTTS
;
A
#
# COMPACT_ATOMS: atom_id res chain seq x y z
N MET A 1 -5.69 -36.97 30.93
CA MET A 1 -6.50 -36.92 29.70
C MET A 1 -5.70 -37.63 28.62
N THR A 2 -6.25 -38.63 27.93
CA THR A 2 -5.56 -39.25 26.79
C THR A 2 -5.54 -38.30 25.59
N ASN A 3 -4.71 -38.54 24.57
CA ASN A 3 -4.71 -37.70 23.36
C ASN A 3 -6.09 -37.74 22.64
N ALA A 4 -6.78 -38.88 22.68
CA ALA A 4 -8.13 -39.01 22.15
C ALA A 4 -9.15 -38.14 22.92
N ASP A 5 -9.03 -38.08 24.25
CA ASP A 5 -9.88 -37.23 25.08
C ASP A 5 -9.63 -35.74 24.80
N VAL A 6 -8.35 -35.34 24.60
CA VAL A 6 -7.98 -33.94 24.27
C VAL A 6 -8.60 -33.52 22.95
N LYS A 7 -8.47 -34.32 21.88
CA LYS A 7 -9.04 -33.99 20.56
C LYS A 7 -10.57 -33.99 20.55
N THR A 8 -11.19 -34.76 21.45
CA THR A 8 -12.65 -34.74 21.64
C THR A 8 -13.10 -33.44 22.31
N ALA A 9 -12.39 -32.99 23.36
CA ALA A 9 -12.68 -31.73 24.04
C ALA A 9 -12.31 -30.49 23.21
N TYR A 10 -11.28 -30.61 22.36
CA TYR A 10 -10.73 -29.55 21.50
C TYR A 10 -10.65 -30.04 20.04
N PRO A 11 -11.74 -29.89 19.27
CA PRO A 11 -11.81 -30.39 17.89
C PRO A 11 -10.83 -29.73 16.91
N ASN A 12 -10.32 -28.53 17.22
CA ASN A 12 -9.26 -27.89 16.45
C ASN A 12 -7.91 -28.03 17.17
N GLN A 13 -6.82 -27.91 16.42
CA GLN A 13 -5.49 -27.97 17.03
C GLN A 13 -5.14 -26.67 17.76
N TYR A 14 -5.49 -25.53 17.17
CA TYR A 14 -5.06 -24.22 17.64
C TYR A 14 -6.20 -23.40 18.21
N TYR A 15 -5.95 -22.79 19.36
CA TYR A 15 -6.92 -21.94 20.03
C TYR A 15 -6.26 -20.70 20.63
N GLY A 16 -7.00 -19.59 20.67
CA GLY A 16 -6.61 -18.40 21.40
C GLY A 16 -7.70 -17.96 22.37
N LYS A 17 -7.27 -17.49 23.55
CA LYS A 17 -8.15 -16.74 24.47
C LYS A 17 -8.37 -15.35 23.90
N TYR A 18 -9.44 -14.68 24.32
CA TYR A 18 -9.69 -13.29 23.94
C TYR A 18 -10.22 -12.52 25.13
N ASP A 19 -9.98 -11.22 25.12
CA ASP A 19 -10.57 -10.28 26.08
C ASP A 19 -11.83 -9.67 25.47
N SER A 20 -12.99 -9.99 26.05
CA SER A 20 -14.28 -9.50 25.58
C SER A 20 -14.45 -7.98 25.74
N THR A 21 -13.67 -7.35 26.62
CA THR A 21 -13.73 -5.90 26.85
C THR A 21 -12.88 -5.15 25.83
N SER A 22 -11.64 -5.58 25.59
CA SER A 22 -10.77 -4.91 24.61
C SER A 22 -10.99 -5.36 23.17
N GLY A 23 -11.58 -6.54 22.95
CA GLY A 23 -11.84 -7.08 21.61
C GLY A 23 -10.59 -7.64 20.93
N PHE A 24 -9.60 -8.08 21.69
CA PHE A 24 -8.34 -8.64 21.18
C PHE A 24 -8.09 -10.06 21.66
N LEU A 25 -7.32 -10.81 20.87
CA LEU A 25 -6.75 -12.09 21.28
C LEU A 25 -5.73 -11.87 22.42
N ILE A 26 -5.77 -12.73 23.43
CA ILE A 26 -4.79 -12.79 24.51
C ILE A 26 -3.69 -13.77 24.09
N ILE A 27 -2.47 -13.26 23.96
CA ILE A 27 -1.26 -14.03 23.64
C ILE A 27 -0.64 -14.55 24.96
N PRO A 28 -0.09 -15.77 24.99
CA PRO A 28 0.12 -16.69 23.86
C PRO A 28 -1.14 -17.47 23.46
N ALA A 29 -1.22 -17.80 22.16
CA ALA A 29 -2.15 -18.80 21.64
C ALA A 29 -1.66 -20.22 21.96
N PHE A 30 -2.48 -21.24 21.75
CA PHE A 30 -2.23 -22.62 22.19
C PHE A 30 -2.32 -23.59 21.02
N ASP A 31 -1.32 -24.48 20.90
CA ASP A 31 -1.41 -25.75 20.20
C ASP A 31 -1.82 -26.82 21.22
N ILE A 32 -3.12 -27.05 21.32
CA ILE A 32 -3.71 -27.89 22.37
C ILE A 32 -3.34 -29.35 22.17
N TRP A 33 -3.25 -29.81 20.92
CA TRP A 33 -2.96 -31.21 20.64
C TRP A 33 -1.51 -31.59 20.95
N ASN A 34 -0.58 -30.64 20.82
CA ASN A 34 0.82 -30.84 21.17
C ASN A 34 1.16 -30.35 22.59
N GLY A 35 0.21 -29.74 23.30
CA GLY A 35 0.42 -29.28 24.67
C GLY A 35 1.47 -28.17 24.77
N VAL A 36 1.54 -27.27 23.79
CA VAL A 36 2.47 -26.13 23.77
C VAL A 36 1.76 -24.84 23.41
N ASN A 37 2.31 -23.70 23.82
CA ASN A 37 1.81 -22.38 23.42
C ASN A 37 2.58 -21.79 22.22
N SER A 38 2.15 -20.64 21.70
CA SER A 38 2.77 -19.97 20.57
C SER A 38 4.21 -19.49 20.81
N ASN A 39 4.66 -19.50 22.06
CA ASN A 39 6.05 -19.21 22.44
C ASN A 39 6.90 -20.49 22.55
N GLY A 40 6.33 -21.66 22.23
CA GLY A 40 6.99 -22.96 22.35
C GLY A 40 7.06 -23.51 23.78
N GLN A 41 6.35 -22.92 24.74
CA GLN A 41 6.36 -23.36 26.13
C GLN A 41 5.30 -24.44 26.36
N SER A 42 5.65 -25.47 27.14
CA SER A 42 4.71 -26.55 27.49
C SER A 42 3.52 -26.03 28.31
N ILE A 43 2.34 -26.55 28.00
CA ILE A 43 1.12 -26.37 28.77
C ILE A 43 1.08 -27.49 29.81
N ASN A 44 1.40 -27.16 31.06
CA ASN A 44 1.54 -28.14 32.14
C ASN A 44 0.22 -28.84 32.49
N ASP A 45 -0.92 -28.18 32.26
CA ASP A 45 -2.25 -28.75 32.50
C ASP A 45 -3.30 -28.14 31.57
N ILE A 46 -3.71 -28.92 30.57
CA ILE A 46 -4.75 -28.55 29.60
C ILE A 46 -6.11 -28.33 30.29
N SER A 47 -6.38 -28.99 31.44
CA SER A 47 -7.66 -28.85 32.14
C SER A 47 -7.87 -27.47 32.76
N THR A 48 -6.80 -26.67 32.88
CA THR A 48 -6.86 -25.27 33.33
C THR A 48 -7.26 -24.29 32.22
N LEU A 49 -7.34 -24.76 30.98
CA LEU A 49 -7.75 -23.94 29.85
C LEU A 49 -9.29 -23.86 29.79
N PRO A 50 -9.84 -22.74 29.30
CA PRO A 50 -11.26 -22.65 28.99
C PRO A 50 -11.68 -23.78 28.04
N VAL A 51 -12.97 -24.12 28.09
CA VAL A 51 -13.55 -25.06 27.12
C VAL A 51 -13.44 -24.51 25.70
N ALA A 52 -13.37 -25.38 24.69
CA ALA A 52 -13.18 -24.98 23.30
C ALA A 52 -14.21 -23.95 22.81
N SER A 53 -15.45 -24.00 23.31
CA SER A 53 -16.52 -23.06 22.95
C SER A 53 -16.28 -21.64 23.47
N ASP A 54 -15.39 -21.43 24.44
CA ASP A 54 -15.06 -20.14 25.03
C ASP A 54 -13.74 -19.55 24.50
N MET A 55 -13.15 -20.22 23.50
CA MET A 55 -11.96 -19.76 22.82
C MET A 55 -12.21 -19.63 21.32
N ILE A 56 -11.27 -18.97 20.64
CA ILE A 56 -11.29 -18.80 19.19
C ILE A 56 -10.45 -19.90 18.58
N ALA A 57 -11.05 -20.69 17.69
CA ALA A 57 -10.32 -21.64 16.89
C ALA A 57 -9.47 -20.90 15.85
N LEU A 58 -8.21 -21.31 15.71
CA LEU A 58 -7.24 -20.71 14.79
C LEU A 58 -6.82 -21.74 13.73
N THR A 59 -6.48 -21.25 12.55
CA THR A 59 -5.86 -22.08 11.51
C THR A 59 -4.36 -22.22 11.74
N ALA A 60 -3.73 -23.22 11.11
CA ALA A 60 -2.28 -23.37 11.13
C ALA A 60 -1.55 -22.14 10.55
N ALA A 61 -2.12 -21.52 9.50
CA ALA A 61 -1.58 -20.31 8.91
C ALA A 61 -1.63 -19.13 9.89
N GLN A 62 -2.73 -18.96 10.61
CA GLN A 62 -2.85 -17.93 11.65
C GLN A 62 -1.87 -18.18 12.81
N MET A 63 -1.75 -19.43 13.26
CA MET A 63 -0.79 -19.80 14.31
C MET A 63 0.65 -19.51 13.89
N SER A 64 1.01 -19.79 12.62
CA SER A 64 2.32 -19.43 12.07
C SER A 64 2.54 -17.91 12.11
N LEU A 65 1.55 -17.12 11.67
CA LEU A 65 1.63 -15.66 11.68
C LEU A 65 1.75 -15.03 13.08
N ILE A 66 1.17 -15.67 14.10
CA ILE A 66 1.26 -15.26 15.52
C ILE A 66 2.69 -15.35 16.04
N GLN A 67 3.49 -16.30 15.54
CA GLN A 67 4.87 -16.50 15.98
C GLN A 67 5.82 -15.42 15.44
N TYR A 68 5.39 -14.64 14.43
CA TYR A 68 6.17 -13.54 13.89
C TYR A 68 5.83 -12.22 14.57
N GLY A 69 6.85 -11.50 15.02
CA GLY A 69 6.71 -10.15 15.54
C GLY A 69 6.08 -9.18 14.52
N THR A 70 5.58 -8.06 15.01
CA THR A 70 5.08 -6.97 14.17
C THR A 70 6.09 -5.85 14.08
N ASN A 71 6.06 -5.10 12.98
CA ASN A 71 6.96 -3.95 12.79
C ASN A 71 6.69 -2.82 13.81
N THR A 72 5.51 -2.84 14.45
CA THR A 72 5.14 -1.88 15.50
C THR A 72 5.52 -2.35 16.91
N GLY A 73 5.97 -3.60 17.05
CA GLY A 73 6.23 -4.24 18.36
C GLY A 73 4.98 -4.70 19.10
N TYR A 74 3.78 -4.44 18.56
CA TYR A 74 2.50 -4.87 19.14
C TYR A 74 1.90 -6.01 18.32
N LEU A 75 1.58 -7.14 18.94
CA LEU A 75 0.80 -8.21 18.33
C LEU A 75 -0.61 -8.22 18.92
N ASN A 76 -1.46 -7.35 18.39
CA ASN A 76 -2.83 -7.15 18.85
C ASN A 76 -3.79 -7.64 17.76
N ILE A 77 -4.30 -8.85 17.93
CA ILE A 77 -5.10 -9.53 16.90
C ILE A 77 -6.58 -9.24 17.17
N PRO A 78 -7.26 -8.45 16.32
CA PRO A 78 -8.65 -8.06 16.58
C PRO A 78 -9.61 -9.24 16.46
N VAL A 79 -10.57 -9.29 17.37
CA VAL A 79 -11.57 -10.34 17.49
C VAL A 79 -12.96 -9.75 17.32
N ASP A 80 -13.85 -10.48 16.65
CA ASP A 80 -15.28 -10.29 16.78
C ASP A 80 -15.78 -11.15 17.94
N THR A 81 -16.12 -10.49 19.05
CA THR A 81 -16.51 -11.15 20.30
C THR A 81 -17.89 -11.80 20.22
N ALA A 82 -18.74 -11.37 19.29
CA ALA A 82 -20.08 -11.93 19.09
C ALA A 82 -20.00 -13.26 18.33
N SER A 83 -19.20 -13.31 17.27
CA SER A 83 -19.03 -14.51 16.43
C SER A 83 -17.90 -15.43 16.89
N LYS A 84 -17.08 -15.01 17.87
CA LYS A 84 -15.91 -15.74 18.38
C LYS A 84 -14.93 -16.11 17.27
N SER A 85 -14.67 -15.15 16.37
CA SER A 85 -13.71 -15.29 15.27
C SER A 85 -12.74 -14.11 15.24
N LEU A 86 -11.66 -14.25 14.47
CA LEU A 86 -10.82 -13.10 14.16
C LEU A 86 -11.60 -12.12 13.28
N LYS A 87 -11.54 -10.83 13.59
CA LYS A 87 -12.17 -9.78 12.79
C LYS A 87 -11.46 -9.59 11.44
N TYR A 88 -10.15 -9.80 11.45
CA TYR A 88 -9.29 -9.82 10.27
C TYR A 88 -8.53 -11.15 10.25
N PRO A 89 -9.07 -12.18 9.55
CA PRO A 89 -8.51 -13.53 9.56
C PRO A 89 -7.10 -13.63 8.98
N ASP A 90 -6.78 -12.78 8.01
CA ASP A 90 -5.42 -12.58 7.50
C ASP A 90 -4.72 -11.49 8.31
N ARG A 91 -3.41 -11.39 8.19
CA ARG A 91 -2.64 -10.35 8.87
C ARG A 91 -2.50 -9.09 8.03
N TYR A 92 -2.26 -9.26 6.73
CA TYR A 92 -1.94 -8.16 5.83
C TYR A 92 -3.10 -7.89 4.88
N TYR A 93 -3.43 -6.61 4.71
CA TYR A 93 -4.48 -6.16 3.81
C TYR A 93 -4.05 -4.95 3.01
N CYS A 94 -4.69 -4.75 1.87
CA CYS A 94 -4.68 -3.48 1.14
C CYS A 94 -6.10 -2.97 0.92
N ASP A 95 -6.25 -1.67 0.68
CA ASP A 95 -7.52 -1.09 0.24
C ASP A 95 -7.56 -0.84 -1.28
N GLU A 96 -8.65 -0.25 -1.74
CA GLU A 96 -8.88 0.06 -3.16
C GLU A 96 -8.43 1.48 -3.56
N SER A 97 -7.65 2.17 -2.72
CA SER A 97 -7.11 3.48 -3.10
C SER A 97 -6.08 3.34 -4.24
N THR A 98 -5.77 4.45 -4.91
CA THR A 98 -4.81 4.46 -6.04
C THR A 98 -3.76 5.54 -5.80
N PRO A 99 -2.51 5.16 -5.44
CA PRO A 99 -2.06 3.80 -5.12
C PRO A 99 -2.72 3.26 -3.83
N ALA A 100 -2.75 1.93 -3.68
CA ALA A 100 -3.38 1.24 -2.56
C ALA A 100 -2.65 1.52 -1.23
N ALA A 101 -3.41 1.71 -0.17
CA ALA A 101 -2.90 1.72 1.19
C ALA A 101 -2.78 0.28 1.70
N PHE A 102 -1.74 0.04 2.49
CA PHE A 102 -1.40 -1.29 3.02
C PHE A 102 -1.40 -1.28 4.54
N TYR A 103 -1.83 -2.38 5.13
CA TYR A 103 -2.02 -2.46 6.57
C TYR A 103 -1.63 -3.84 7.13
N ASP A 104 -0.93 -3.84 8.27
CA ASP A 104 -0.81 -4.99 9.17
C ASP A 104 -1.93 -4.89 10.21
N MET A 105 -3.04 -5.62 9.99
CA MET A 105 -4.22 -5.57 10.85
C MET A 105 -3.96 -6.07 12.28
N TRP A 106 -2.87 -6.80 12.49
CA TRP A 106 -2.50 -7.32 13.81
C TRP A 106 -1.45 -6.44 14.51
N GLY A 107 -1.00 -5.36 13.86
CA GLY A 107 0.00 -4.44 14.38
C GLY A 107 -0.57 -3.17 15.04
N PHE A 108 -1.89 -2.99 15.08
CA PHE A 108 -2.50 -1.77 15.61
C PHE A 108 -2.65 -1.80 17.13
N SER A 109 -2.43 -0.66 17.80
CA SER A 109 -2.68 -0.50 19.24
C SER A 109 -4.16 -0.47 19.63
N ARG A 110 -5.05 -0.31 18.64
CA ARG A 110 -6.52 -0.29 18.79
C ARG A 110 -7.15 -0.89 17.54
N ILE A 111 -8.36 -1.45 17.64
CA ILE A 111 -9.06 -1.99 16.48
C ILE A 111 -9.29 -0.86 15.48
N PRO A 112 -8.72 -0.92 14.26
CA PRO A 112 -8.86 0.17 13.31
C PRO A 112 -10.29 0.20 12.75
N THR A 113 -10.84 1.41 12.63
CA THR A 113 -12.08 1.67 11.89
C THR A 113 -11.68 2.01 10.45
N ILE A 114 -11.75 1.02 9.56
CA ILE A 114 -11.44 1.20 8.15
C ILE A 114 -12.76 1.10 7.37
N SER A 115 -13.13 2.18 6.68
CA SER A 115 -14.35 2.26 5.88
C SER A 115 -14.21 1.67 4.48
N ASN A 116 -12.98 1.42 4.04
CA ASN A 116 -12.69 0.93 2.71
C ASN A 116 -12.87 -0.59 2.63
N THR A 117 -13.19 -1.08 1.44
CA THR A 117 -13.13 -2.52 1.18
C THR A 117 -11.67 -2.96 1.27
N LEU A 118 -11.43 -3.98 2.08
CA LEU A 118 -10.10 -4.54 2.30
C LEU A 118 -9.94 -5.86 1.57
N HIS A 119 -8.75 -6.04 1.01
CA HIS A 119 -8.36 -7.24 0.27
C HIS A 119 -7.15 -7.87 0.96
N ALA A 120 -7.23 -9.18 1.21
CA ALA A 120 -6.15 -9.91 1.87
C ALA A 120 -4.88 -9.90 0.98
N VAL A 121 -3.74 -9.65 1.61
CA VAL A 121 -2.43 -9.64 0.97
C VAL A 121 -1.65 -10.85 1.44
N VAL A 122 -1.23 -11.67 0.49
CA VAL A 122 -0.36 -12.82 0.75
C VAL A 122 1.01 -12.36 1.28
N THR A 123 1.59 -13.13 2.20
CA THR A 123 2.82 -12.77 2.93
C THR A 123 3.99 -12.39 2.02
N ASN A 124 4.18 -13.11 0.90
CA ASN A 124 5.25 -12.79 -0.05
C ASN A 124 5.11 -11.40 -0.70
N ALA A 125 3.89 -10.96 -1.00
CA ALA A 125 3.64 -9.62 -1.53
C ALA A 125 3.89 -8.54 -0.47
N TRP A 126 3.50 -8.81 0.79
CA TRP A 126 3.83 -7.95 1.92
C TRP A 126 5.34 -7.83 2.13
N ASP A 127 6.07 -8.95 2.14
CA ASP A 127 7.52 -8.98 2.33
C ASP A 127 8.25 -8.27 1.21
N ALA A 128 7.84 -8.47 -0.05
CA ALA A 128 8.39 -7.75 -1.19
C ALA A 128 8.21 -6.23 -1.04
N ARG A 129 7.02 -5.79 -0.56
CA ARG A 129 6.77 -4.39 -0.25
C ARG A 129 7.68 -3.90 0.88
N MET A 130 7.82 -4.65 1.97
CA MET A 130 8.70 -4.30 3.09
C MET A 130 10.17 -4.20 2.66
N ALA A 131 10.64 -5.10 1.79
CA ALA A 131 12.00 -5.08 1.26
C ALA A 131 12.31 -3.81 0.46
N SER A 132 11.31 -3.23 -0.22
CA SER A 132 11.46 -1.95 -0.94
C SER A 132 11.45 -0.69 -0.05
N ALA A 133 11.35 -0.79 1.28
CA ALA A 133 11.27 0.37 2.16
C ALA A 133 12.41 1.39 1.98
N LEU A 134 13.64 0.91 1.73
CA LEU A 134 14.82 1.77 1.56
C LEU A 134 14.83 2.58 0.27
N THR A 135 14.12 2.11 -0.76
CA THR A 135 14.02 2.76 -2.08
C THR A 135 12.69 3.47 -2.28
N GLY A 136 11.87 3.54 -1.22
CA GLY A 136 10.46 3.90 -1.29
C GLY A 136 9.59 2.66 -1.50
N PHE A 137 8.55 2.53 -0.68
CA PHE A 137 7.63 1.40 -0.75
C PHE A 137 7.09 1.22 -2.17
N LYS A 138 7.15 -0.03 -2.65
CA LYS A 138 6.52 -0.43 -3.90
C LYS A 138 5.05 0.00 -3.91
N GLN A 139 4.69 0.83 -4.88
CA GLN A 139 3.32 1.30 -5.07
C GLN A 139 2.58 0.27 -5.93
N GLN A 140 1.40 -0.12 -5.46
CA GLN A 140 0.56 -1.10 -6.14
C GLN A 140 -0.88 -0.61 -6.11
N VAL A 141 -1.72 -1.19 -6.95
CA VAL A 141 -3.17 -0.96 -6.97
C VAL A 141 -3.89 -2.30 -6.97
N TRP A 142 -5.05 -2.35 -6.32
CA TRP A 142 -5.92 -3.51 -6.41
C TRP A 142 -6.62 -3.51 -7.77
N ASP A 143 -6.27 -4.45 -8.64
CA ASP A 143 -6.95 -4.63 -9.91
C ASP A 143 -8.22 -5.47 -9.71
N LYS A 144 -9.37 -4.79 -9.82
CA LYS A 144 -10.70 -5.40 -9.67
C LYS A 144 -11.01 -6.44 -10.74
N SER A 145 -10.35 -6.39 -11.88
CA SER A 145 -10.61 -7.33 -12.99
C SER A 145 -9.91 -8.66 -12.79
N SER A 146 -8.67 -8.64 -12.30
CA SER A 146 -7.88 -9.84 -11.99
C SER A 146 -8.01 -10.31 -10.54
N ASN A 147 -8.59 -9.47 -9.67
CA ASN A 147 -8.68 -9.69 -8.23
C ASN A 147 -7.29 -9.92 -7.60
N GLN A 148 -6.32 -9.10 -8.02
CA GLN A 148 -4.92 -9.18 -7.61
C GLN A 148 -4.30 -7.80 -7.43
N LEU A 149 -3.22 -7.73 -6.64
CA LEU A 149 -2.36 -6.56 -6.58
C LEU A 149 -1.45 -6.51 -7.81
N VAL A 150 -1.49 -5.37 -8.51
CA VAL A 150 -0.61 -5.09 -9.65
C VAL A 150 0.21 -3.82 -9.40
N ASP A 151 1.31 -3.67 -10.11
CA ASP A 151 2.19 -2.51 -9.96
C ASP A 151 1.48 -1.23 -10.40
N TYR A 152 1.53 -0.20 -9.56
CA TYR A 152 0.93 1.09 -9.89
C TYR A 152 1.80 1.81 -10.92
N VAL A 153 1.19 2.16 -12.06
CA VAL A 153 1.79 3.03 -13.07
C VAL A 153 1.13 4.41 -12.96
N PRO A 154 1.88 5.46 -12.58
CA PRO A 154 1.34 6.81 -12.52
C PRO A 154 0.76 7.24 -13.88
N PRO A 155 -0.37 7.97 -13.89
CA PRO A 155 -0.91 8.54 -15.13
C PRO A 155 0.14 9.43 -15.79
N VAL A 156 0.27 9.32 -17.11
CA VAL A 156 1.12 10.23 -17.87
C VAL A 156 0.52 11.63 -17.78
N VAL A 157 1.23 12.55 -17.15
CA VAL A 157 0.82 13.96 -17.07
C VAL A 157 1.05 14.59 -18.44
N VAL A 158 -0.03 14.77 -19.21
CA VAL A 158 0.03 15.50 -20.49
C VAL A 158 0.08 17.00 -20.19
N ILE A 159 1.26 17.59 -20.32
CA ILE A 159 1.41 19.05 -20.21
C ILE A 159 0.77 19.70 -21.46
N PRO A 160 -0.24 20.56 -21.32
CA PRO A 160 -0.90 21.19 -22.46
C PRO A 160 0.10 21.94 -23.36
N LEU A 161 -0.13 21.90 -24.68
CA LEU A 161 0.75 22.54 -25.66
C LEU A 161 0.94 24.04 -25.38
N LYS A 162 -0.11 24.73 -24.91
CA LYS A 162 -0.05 26.14 -24.49
C LYS A 162 0.95 26.38 -23.37
N THR A 163 0.95 25.53 -22.34
CA THR A 163 1.88 25.61 -21.21
C THR A 163 3.31 25.38 -21.69
N ARG A 164 3.53 24.37 -22.53
CA ARG A 164 4.84 24.10 -23.14
C ARG A 164 5.33 25.28 -23.99
N ALA A 165 4.44 25.93 -24.74
CA ALA A 165 4.76 27.10 -25.57
C ALA A 165 5.11 28.32 -24.73
N ALA A 166 4.42 28.55 -23.60
CA ALA A 166 4.75 29.64 -22.69
C ALA A 166 6.16 29.49 -22.09
N THR A 167 6.53 28.28 -21.65
CA THR A 167 7.87 27.97 -21.14
C THR A 167 8.95 28.14 -22.24
N ALA A 168 8.68 27.63 -23.44
CA ALA A 168 9.58 27.79 -24.58
C ALA A 168 9.75 29.27 -24.99
N LEU A 169 8.67 30.06 -24.95
CA LEU A 169 8.68 31.49 -25.28
C LEU A 169 9.53 32.28 -24.29
N ALA A 170 9.42 32.01 -22.99
CA ALA A 170 10.26 32.66 -21.98
C ALA A 170 11.75 32.39 -22.21
N SER A 171 12.08 31.13 -22.53
CA SER A 171 13.46 30.72 -22.85
C SER A 171 13.96 31.40 -24.13
N ALA A 172 13.14 31.41 -25.18
CA ALA A 172 13.47 32.03 -26.47
C ALA A 172 13.67 33.55 -26.38
N ARG A 173 12.83 34.25 -25.58
CA ARG A 173 13.00 35.69 -25.32
C ARG A 173 14.31 35.99 -24.62
N THR A 174 14.69 35.16 -23.63
CA THR A 174 15.96 35.30 -22.93
C THR A 174 17.14 35.11 -23.89
N TYR A 175 17.08 34.07 -24.74
CA TYR A 175 18.11 33.83 -25.75
C TYR A 175 18.25 35.00 -26.73
N VAL A 176 17.14 35.46 -27.31
CA VAL A 176 17.15 36.56 -28.29
C VAL A 176 17.65 37.86 -27.66
N ASN A 177 17.24 38.15 -26.43
CA ASN A 177 17.71 39.32 -25.71
C ASN A 177 19.23 39.30 -25.54
N ASN A 178 19.78 38.17 -25.10
CA ASN A 178 21.20 38.04 -24.77
C ASN A 178 22.13 37.99 -25.99
N ASN A 179 21.66 37.43 -27.11
CA ASN A 179 22.50 37.21 -28.29
C ASN A 179 22.30 38.27 -29.39
N TYR A 180 21.22 39.06 -29.34
CA TYR A 180 20.96 40.08 -30.35
C TYR A 180 20.66 41.43 -29.72
N THR A 181 19.58 41.52 -28.92
CA THR A 181 19.06 42.83 -28.46
C THR A 181 20.05 43.63 -27.62
N ILE A 182 20.69 43.02 -26.60
CA ILE A 182 21.64 43.74 -25.75
C ILE A 182 22.96 44.07 -26.45
N LEU A 183 23.28 43.35 -27.54
CA LEU A 183 24.45 43.59 -28.39
C LEU A 183 24.17 44.63 -29.48
N ASN A 184 22.94 45.15 -29.54
CA ASN A 184 22.45 46.05 -30.59
C ASN A 184 22.54 45.42 -32.00
N GLU A 185 22.46 44.09 -32.06
CA GLU A 185 22.42 43.32 -33.31
C GLU A 185 20.96 43.07 -33.71
N PRO A 186 20.64 43.06 -35.03
CA PRO A 186 19.30 42.75 -35.49
C PRO A 186 18.93 41.30 -35.14
N THR A 187 17.72 41.08 -34.63
CA THR A 187 17.21 39.72 -34.40
C THR A 187 16.88 39.06 -35.75
N PRO A 188 17.42 37.86 -36.05
CA PRO A 188 17.14 37.18 -37.30
C PRO A 188 15.65 36.88 -37.49
N ASP A 189 15.18 36.94 -38.73
CA ASP A 189 13.76 36.73 -39.08
C ASP A 189 13.23 35.36 -38.62
N ALA A 190 14.08 34.32 -38.66
CA ALA A 190 13.73 32.99 -38.18
C ALA A 190 13.39 32.98 -36.67
N TRP A 191 14.10 33.77 -35.87
CA TRP A 191 13.82 33.94 -34.43
C TRP A 191 12.53 34.75 -34.21
N VAL A 192 12.28 35.77 -35.02
CA VAL A 192 11.03 36.54 -34.97
C VAL A 192 9.83 35.65 -35.30
N ALA A 193 9.92 34.83 -36.35
CA ALA A 193 8.87 33.90 -36.76
C ALA A 193 8.60 32.84 -35.66
N TYR A 194 9.67 32.27 -35.09
CA TYR A 194 9.59 31.33 -33.98
C TYR A 194 8.91 31.93 -32.74
N LEU A 195 9.31 33.15 -32.32
CA LEU A 195 8.70 33.85 -31.19
C LEU A 195 7.20 34.12 -31.42
N LYS A 196 6.82 34.55 -32.63
CA LYS A 196 5.40 34.77 -32.98
C LYS A 196 4.58 33.49 -32.95
N ALA A 197 5.12 32.38 -33.47
CA ALA A 197 4.47 31.08 -33.43
C ALA A 197 4.25 30.62 -31.97
N LEU A 198 5.29 30.72 -31.13
CA LEU A 198 5.17 30.41 -29.71
C LEU A 198 4.18 31.30 -28.97
N MET A 199 4.12 32.61 -29.27
CA MET A 199 3.13 33.52 -28.70
C MET A 199 1.71 33.10 -29.08
N SER A 200 1.46 32.74 -30.35
CA SER A 200 0.15 32.31 -30.84
C SER A 200 -0.32 30.98 -30.21
N ILE A 201 0.61 30.05 -29.97
CA ILE A 201 0.28 28.81 -29.27
C ILE A 201 0.04 29.08 -27.77
N ALA A 202 0.90 29.89 -27.14
CA ALA A 202 0.82 30.18 -25.70
C ALA A 202 -0.46 30.95 -25.31
N ASN A 203 -0.87 31.93 -26.11
CA ASN A 203 -2.11 32.68 -25.88
C ASN A 203 -3.36 31.92 -26.37
N GLY A 204 -3.17 30.85 -27.14
CA GLY A 204 -4.24 30.01 -27.66
C GLY A 204 -4.95 30.53 -28.90
N SER A 205 -4.40 31.50 -29.61
CA SER A 205 -4.90 31.88 -30.93
C SER A 205 -4.59 30.83 -32.00
N ASP A 206 -3.55 30.01 -31.81
CA ASP A 206 -3.31 28.82 -32.62
C ASP A 206 -4.03 27.60 -32.03
N THR A 207 -5.06 27.14 -32.74
CA THR A 207 -5.85 25.96 -32.39
C THR A 207 -5.56 24.76 -33.29
N THR A 208 -4.64 24.91 -34.24
CA THR A 208 -4.32 23.90 -35.26
C THR A 208 -3.02 23.17 -35.00
N SER A 209 -2.07 23.83 -34.32
CA SER A 209 -0.80 23.23 -33.93
C SER A 209 -1.00 22.05 -32.97
N THR A 210 -0.35 20.93 -33.31
CA THR A 210 -0.30 19.72 -32.48
C THR A 210 1.06 19.53 -31.79
N ALA A 211 2.05 20.34 -32.15
CA ALA A 211 3.41 20.31 -31.62
C ALA A 211 3.99 21.72 -31.50
N LEU A 212 5.08 21.87 -30.74
CA LEU A 212 5.81 23.12 -30.72
C LEU A 212 6.59 23.32 -32.03
N PRO A 213 6.74 24.55 -32.52
CA PRO A 213 7.66 24.83 -33.61
C PRO A 213 9.09 24.47 -33.21
N VAL A 214 9.91 24.12 -34.19
CA VAL A 214 11.33 23.81 -33.98
C VAL A 214 12.09 25.13 -33.82
N ALA A 215 12.97 25.21 -32.82
CA ALA A 215 13.81 26.38 -32.62
C ALA A 215 14.79 26.55 -33.80
N PRO A 216 15.06 27.80 -34.24
CA PRO A 216 16.04 28.05 -35.29
C PRO A 216 17.44 27.55 -34.89
N THR A 217 18.12 26.83 -35.79
CA THR A 217 19.55 26.58 -35.69
C THR A 217 20.27 27.87 -36.09
N THR A 218 21.19 28.34 -35.25
CA THR A 218 21.97 29.58 -35.43
C THR A 218 22.38 29.83 -36.87
N SER A 219 22.03 31.01 -37.41
CA SER A 219 22.60 31.62 -38.61
C SER A 219 23.39 32.85 -38.21
#